data_AF-A0A962B347-F1
#
_entry.id   AF-A0A962B347-F1
#
_cell.length_a   1.000
_cell.length_b   1.000
_cell.length_c   1.000
_cell.angle_alpha   90.00
_cell.angle_beta   90.00
_cell.angle_gamma   90.00
#
_symmetry.space_group_name_H-M   'P 1'
#
loop_
_entity.id
_entity.type
_entity.pdbx_description
1 polymer ?
#
loop_
_entity_poly.entity_id
_entity_poly.type
_entity_poly.pdbx_seq_one_letter_code
_entity_poly.pdbx_strand_id
1 'polypeptide(L)'
;MFFKKHKKEAGAGATPQDGHVPAAASTATVPAEPARPIDRSAARPVVDPKSLGFRTTAELEPVSGLIGQDRALKAIQFGADIKESDFNIFVLGPASSGKSTAVKSYLQKKLAESPTPPDWVYVNNFRDANKPKALSLPKGRGHLLERGMIAAIDELRTSLPSMFEGEE
;
A
#
# COMPACT_ATOMS: atom_id res chain seq x y z
N MET A 1 18.08 19.52 4.97
CA MET A 1 19.47 20.05 5.11
C MET A 1 19.98 19.71 6.51
N PHE A 2 21.27 19.42 6.62
CA PHE A 2 22.09 19.17 7.83
C PHE A 2 22.25 17.73 8.33
N PHE A 3 23.23 17.03 7.74
CA PHE A 3 23.92 15.87 8.29
C PHE A 3 24.98 16.30 9.30
N LYS A 4 24.99 15.69 10.49
CA LYS A 4 26.01 15.89 11.52
C LYS A 4 27.15 14.89 11.33
N LYS A 5 28.34 15.42 11.10
CA LYS A 5 29.60 14.73 10.78
C LYS A 5 30.27 14.30 12.09
N HIS A 6 30.52 13.00 12.29
CA HIS A 6 31.46 12.53 13.31
C HIS A 6 32.76 12.03 12.67
N LYS A 7 33.85 12.36 13.36
CA LYS A 7 35.22 12.48 12.90
C LYS A 7 35.98 11.16 13.08
N LYS A 8 36.77 10.90 12.05
CA LYS A 8 37.77 9.86 11.76
C LYS A 8 38.85 9.74 12.85
N GLU A 9 39.20 8.51 13.23
CA GLU A 9 40.53 8.15 13.73
C GLU A 9 41.16 7.11 12.80
N ALA A 10 42.47 7.23 12.65
CA ALA A 10 43.29 6.60 11.62
C ALA A 10 44.09 5.42 12.20
N GLY A 11 44.25 4.37 11.39
CA GLY A 11 45.12 3.24 11.69
C GLY A 11 45.61 2.57 10.42
N ALA A 12 46.77 3.02 9.96
CA ALA A 12 47.82 2.32 9.20
C ALA A 12 47.48 1.41 8.00
N GLY A 13 47.94 1.87 6.82
CA GLY A 13 48.90 1.09 6.03
C GLY A 13 48.36 0.13 4.98
N ALA A 14 48.15 0.63 3.76
CA ALA A 14 48.39 -0.16 2.55
C ALA A 14 48.63 0.77 1.35
N THR A 15 49.78 0.56 0.73
CA THR A 15 50.34 1.18 -0.48
C THR A 15 49.33 1.26 -1.63
N PRO A 16 49.28 2.34 -2.43
CA PRO A 16 48.40 2.39 -3.59
C PRO A 16 49.01 1.52 -4.70
N GLN A 17 48.46 0.31 -4.88
CA GLN A 17 48.69 -0.45 -6.10
C GLN A 17 47.73 0.09 -7.16
N ASP A 18 48.30 0.58 -8.26
CA ASP A 18 47.60 0.96 -9.47
C ASP A 18 46.76 -0.21 -9.98
N GLY A 19 45.50 -0.23 -9.55
CA GLY A 19 44.49 -1.16 -10.02
C GLY A 19 44.07 -0.78 -11.43
N HIS A 20 44.89 -1.20 -12.39
CA HIS A 20 44.54 -1.32 -13.80
C HIS A 20 43.12 -1.89 -13.91
N VAL A 21 42.17 -1.07 -14.38
CA VAL A 21 40.85 -1.56 -14.79
C VAL A 21 41.12 -2.60 -15.87
N PRO A 22 40.79 -3.89 -15.67
CA PRO A 22 41.00 -4.85 -16.73
C PRO A 22 40.09 -4.43 -17.89
N ALA A 23 40.72 -4.13 -19.02
CA ALA A 23 40.06 -3.92 -20.29
C ALA A 23 39.04 -5.04 -20.49
N ALA A 24 37.82 -4.66 -20.89
CA ALA A 24 36.74 -5.58 -21.22
C ALA A 24 37.30 -6.74 -22.06
N ALA A 25 37.41 -7.92 -21.44
CA ALA A 25 37.75 -9.13 -22.13
C ALA A 25 36.67 -9.33 -23.18
N SER A 26 37.06 -9.11 -24.44
CA SER A 26 36.31 -9.46 -25.63
C SER A 26 35.75 -10.86 -25.43
N THR A 27 34.44 -10.95 -25.21
CA THR A 27 33.73 -12.21 -25.24
C THR A 27 33.83 -12.73 -26.66
N ALA A 28 34.86 -13.54 -26.91
CA ALA A 28 34.99 -14.31 -28.11
C ALA A 28 33.66 -15.06 -28.30
N THR A 29 32.96 -14.73 -29.39
CA THR A 29 31.79 -15.46 -29.83
C THR A 29 32.22 -16.90 -30.05
N VAL A 30 31.86 -17.79 -29.12
CA VAL A 30 31.93 -19.23 -29.35
C VAL A 30 31.07 -19.49 -30.60
N PRO A 31 31.61 -20.11 -31.66
CA PRO A 31 30.81 -20.42 -32.84
C PRO A 31 29.63 -21.28 -32.38
N ALA A 32 28.41 -20.83 -32.69
CA ALA A 32 27.20 -21.55 -32.37
C ALA A 32 27.26 -22.95 -33.00
N GLU A 33 27.21 -23.98 -32.17
CA GLU A 33 27.08 -25.37 -32.60
C GLU A 33 25.88 -25.48 -33.56
N PRO A 34 25.99 -26.23 -34.68
CA PRO A 34 24.92 -26.29 -35.68
C PRO A 34 23.61 -26.72 -35.02
N ALA A 35 22.59 -25.88 -35.14
CA ALA A 35 21.29 -26.08 -34.49
C ALA A 35 20.75 -27.48 -34.84
N ARG A 36 20.67 -28.35 -33.84
CA ARG A 36 20.15 -29.70 -34.00
C ARG A 36 18.66 -29.59 -34.38
N PRO A 37 18.20 -30.23 -35.47
CA PRO A 37 16.79 -30.16 -35.86
C PRO A 37 15.92 -30.71 -34.73
N ILE A 38 15.06 -29.86 -34.16
CA ILE A 38 14.01 -30.31 -33.23
C ILE A 38 12.83 -30.81 -34.04
N ASP A 39 12.31 -31.96 -33.65
CA ASP A 39 11.09 -32.48 -34.26
C ASP A 39 9.90 -31.57 -33.92
N ARG A 40 8.95 -31.43 -34.86
CA ARG A 40 7.80 -30.52 -34.71
C ARG A 40 6.96 -30.89 -33.49
N SER A 41 6.91 -32.17 -33.11
CA SER A 41 6.19 -32.64 -31.92
C SER A 41 6.85 -32.18 -30.61
N ALA A 42 8.17 -32.02 -30.59
CA ALA A 42 8.92 -31.52 -29.43
C ALA A 42 8.84 -30.00 -29.26
N ALA A 43 8.54 -29.26 -30.34
CA ALA A 43 8.39 -27.80 -30.32
C ALA A 43 7.01 -27.33 -29.85
N ARG A 44 6.03 -28.24 -29.73
CA ARG A 44 4.66 -27.91 -29.31
C ARG A 44 4.29 -28.69 -28.04
N PRO A 45 4.32 -28.06 -26.85
CA PRO A 45 3.76 -28.69 -25.66
C PRO A 45 2.25 -28.88 -25.87
N VAL A 46 1.79 -30.13 -25.84
CA VAL A 46 0.37 -30.48 -25.94
C VAL A 46 -0.09 -30.97 -24.58
N VAL A 47 -1.15 -30.35 -24.06
CA VAL A 47 -1.83 -30.79 -22.83
C VAL A 47 -3.10 -31.51 -23.23
N ASP A 48 -3.32 -32.72 -22.72
CA ASP A 48 -4.57 -33.45 -22.89
C ASP A 48 -5.68 -32.80 -22.04
N PRO A 49 -6.78 -32.29 -22.63
CA PRO A 49 -7.86 -31.69 -21.85
C PRO A 49 -8.47 -32.63 -20.80
N LYS A 50 -8.43 -33.96 -21.03
CA LYS A 50 -8.95 -34.93 -20.06
C LYS A 50 -8.09 -35.04 -18.80
N SER A 51 -6.82 -34.63 -18.86
CA SER A 51 -5.91 -34.66 -17.70
C SER A 51 -6.19 -33.53 -16.70
N LEU A 52 -7.02 -32.55 -17.05
CA LEU A 52 -7.30 -31.38 -16.22
C LEU A 52 -8.38 -31.61 -15.15
N GLY A 53 -9.19 -32.67 -15.31
CA GLY A 53 -10.16 -33.09 -14.28
C GLY A 53 -11.45 -32.27 -14.17
N PHE A 54 -11.68 -31.30 -15.06
CA PHE A 54 -12.93 -30.51 -15.13
C PHE A 54 -13.49 -30.49 -16.54
N ARG A 55 -14.82 -30.31 -16.69
CA ARG A 55 -15.45 -30.22 -18.02
C ARG A 55 -15.48 -28.79 -18.53
N THR A 56 -15.76 -27.84 -17.64
CA THR A 56 -15.86 -26.41 -17.97
C THR A 56 -15.15 -25.54 -16.94
N THR A 57 -14.65 -24.38 -17.34
CA THR A 57 -14.03 -23.41 -16.42
C THR A 57 -15.00 -22.80 -15.42
N ALA A 58 -16.31 -22.98 -15.63
CA ALA A 58 -17.35 -22.56 -14.69
C ALA A 58 -17.38 -23.42 -13.41
N GLU A 59 -16.81 -24.63 -13.45
CA GLU A 59 -16.69 -25.52 -12.30
C GLU A 59 -15.52 -25.17 -11.38
N LEU A 60 -14.67 -24.21 -11.78
CA LEU A 60 -13.46 -23.85 -11.05
C LEU A 60 -13.69 -22.65 -10.15
N GLU A 61 -13.23 -22.77 -8.91
CA GLU A 61 -13.17 -21.64 -7.99
C GLU A 61 -12.17 -20.59 -8.50
N PRO A 62 -12.55 -19.31 -8.59
CA PRO A 62 -11.64 -18.26 -9.00
C PRO A 62 -10.42 -18.20 -8.08
N VAL A 63 -9.23 -18.30 -8.67
CA VAL A 63 -7.99 -18.12 -7.92
C VAL A 63 -7.89 -16.67 -7.45
N SER A 64 -7.91 -16.46 -6.13
CA SER A 64 -7.77 -15.13 -5.54
C SER A 64 -6.30 -14.80 -5.26
N GLY A 65 -5.90 -13.54 -5.51
CA GLY A 65 -4.55 -13.04 -5.22
C GLY A 65 -3.61 -13.01 -6.45
N LEU A 66 -2.30 -13.03 -6.18
CA LEU A 66 -1.27 -13.02 -7.22
C LEU A 66 -0.76 -14.44 -7.47
N ILE A 67 -1.00 -14.96 -8.67
CA ILE A 67 -0.57 -16.31 -9.06
C ILE A 67 0.95 -16.32 -9.24
N GLY A 68 1.64 -17.24 -8.57
CA GLY A 68 3.09 -17.44 -8.70
C GLY A 68 3.94 -16.30 -8.12
N GLN A 69 3.36 -15.42 -7.28
CA GLN A 69 4.08 -14.30 -6.66
C GLN A 69 4.04 -14.36 -5.13
N ASP A 70 4.39 -15.51 -4.56
CA ASP A 70 4.37 -15.75 -3.11
C ASP A 70 5.19 -14.70 -2.33
N ARG A 71 6.33 -14.28 -2.90
CA ARG A 71 7.15 -13.22 -2.30
C ARG A 71 6.41 -11.90 -2.19
N ALA A 72 5.65 -11.52 -3.22
CA ALA A 72 4.88 -10.27 -3.22
C ALA A 72 3.74 -10.32 -2.22
N LEU A 73 3.03 -11.44 -2.13
CA LEU A 73 1.96 -11.64 -1.13
C LEU A 73 2.49 -11.53 0.29
N LYS A 74 3.62 -12.19 0.60
CA LYS A 74 4.26 -12.10 1.93
C LYS A 74 4.71 -10.67 2.26
N ALA A 75 5.21 -9.92 1.29
CA ALA A 75 5.62 -8.53 1.49
C ALA A 75 4.41 -7.61 1.79
N ILE A 76 3.29 -7.82 1.10
CA ILE A 76 2.05 -7.08 1.37
C ILE A 76 1.53 -7.40 2.78
N GLN A 77 1.50 -8.68 3.15
CA GLN A 77 1.10 -9.12 4.50
C GLN A 77 1.98 -8.47 5.57
N PHE A 78 3.31 -8.63 5.44
CA PHE A 78 4.26 -8.06 6.38
C PHE A 78 4.08 -6.55 6.53
N GLY A 79 4.04 -5.81 5.42
CA GLY A 79 3.89 -4.36 5.48
C GLY A 79 2.54 -3.91 6.04
N ALA A 80 1.46 -4.65 5.78
CA ALA A 80 0.14 -4.33 6.31
C ALA A 80 0.03 -4.62 7.81
N ASP A 81 0.86 -5.52 8.35
CA ASP A 81 0.90 -5.89 9.78
C ASP A 81 1.65 -4.89 10.66
N ILE A 82 2.46 -4.01 10.07
CA ILE A 82 3.13 -2.91 10.77
C ILE A 82 2.09 -1.88 11.23
N LYS A 83 2.16 -1.46 12.50
CA LYS A 83 1.17 -0.54 13.13
C LYS A 83 1.70 0.89 13.26
N GLU A 84 2.99 1.08 13.00
CA GLU A 84 3.71 2.33 13.10
C GLU A 84 3.35 3.27 11.95
N SER A 85 3.10 4.54 12.26
CA SER A 85 2.62 5.56 11.31
C SER A 85 3.61 5.90 10.19
N ASP A 86 4.89 5.56 10.37
CA ASP A 86 5.98 6.03 9.51
C ASP A 86 6.36 5.00 8.44
N PHE A 87 5.53 3.96 8.26
CA PHE A 87 5.73 2.91 7.28
C PHE A 87 4.71 2.97 6.15
N ASN A 88 5.21 2.90 4.92
CA ASN A 88 4.41 2.86 3.71
C ASN A 88 4.87 1.70 2.83
N ILE A 89 3.94 1.07 2.12
CA ILE A 89 4.25 0.03 1.13
C ILE A 89 4.17 0.63 -0.27
N PHE A 90 5.21 0.45 -1.07
CA PHE A 90 5.21 0.78 -2.49
C PHE A 90 5.23 -0.50 -3.33
N VAL A 91 4.33 -0.62 -4.31
CA VAL A 91 4.15 -1.83 -5.11
C VAL A 91 4.52 -1.57 -6.57
N LEU A 92 5.60 -2.19 -7.02
CA LEU A 92 6.10 -2.10 -8.39
C LEU A 92 5.88 -3.41 -9.14
N GLY A 93 5.60 -3.31 -10.43
CA GLY A 93 5.55 -4.46 -11.33
C GLY A 93 4.92 -4.10 -12.68
N PRO A 94 4.98 -5.00 -13.67
CA PRO A 94 4.50 -4.76 -15.03
C PRO A 94 3.06 -4.24 -15.08
N ALA A 95 2.68 -3.52 -16.13
CA ALA A 95 1.29 -3.14 -16.36
C ALA A 95 0.40 -4.40 -16.37
N SER A 96 -0.84 -4.26 -15.90
CA SER A 96 -1.84 -5.36 -15.89
C SER A 96 -1.49 -6.61 -15.05
N SER A 97 -0.46 -6.56 -14.20
CA SER A 97 -0.09 -7.65 -13.28
C SER A 97 -1.03 -7.83 -12.07
N GLY A 98 -2.17 -7.12 -12.01
CA GLY A 98 -3.15 -7.27 -10.93
C GLY A 98 -2.74 -6.70 -9.57
N LYS A 99 -1.65 -5.91 -9.48
CA LYS A 99 -1.10 -5.34 -8.23
C LYS A 99 -2.15 -4.71 -7.33
N SER A 100 -2.92 -3.75 -7.86
CA SER A 100 -3.93 -3.02 -7.10
C SER A 100 -5.06 -3.93 -6.63
N THR A 101 -5.47 -4.88 -7.46
CA THR A 101 -6.51 -5.87 -7.11
C THR A 101 -6.02 -6.74 -5.96
N ALA A 102 -4.80 -7.26 -6.04
CA ALA A 102 -4.22 -8.11 -5.01
C ALA A 102 -4.11 -7.40 -3.66
N VAL A 103 -3.59 -6.17 -3.65
CA VAL A 103 -3.48 -5.35 -2.42
C VAL A 103 -4.87 -5.09 -1.83
N LYS A 104 -5.84 -4.66 -2.65
CA LYS A 104 -7.22 -4.40 -2.19
C LYS A 104 -7.87 -5.66 -1.63
N SER A 105 -7.79 -6.79 -2.33
CA SER A 105 -8.39 -8.05 -1.88
C SER A 105 -7.78 -8.53 -0.56
N TYR A 106 -6.47 -8.37 -0.36
CA TYR A 106 -5.83 -8.69 0.91
C TYR A 106 -6.28 -7.75 2.04
N LEU A 107 -6.25 -6.43 1.80
CA LEU A 107 -6.68 -5.44 2.79
C LEU A 107 -8.15 -5.59 3.17
N GLN A 108 -9.03 -5.91 2.22
CA GLN A 108 -10.46 -6.16 2.50
C GLN A 108 -10.66 -7.33 3.46
N LYS A 109 -9.94 -8.45 3.26
CA LYS A 109 -9.98 -9.60 4.18
C LYS A 109 -9.55 -9.17 5.59
N LYS A 110 -8.45 -8.41 5.68
CA LYS A 110 -7.93 -7.92 6.96
C LYS A 110 -8.85 -6.92 7.67
N LEU A 111 -9.48 -6.02 6.90
CA LEU A 111 -10.42 -5.02 7.43
C LEU A 111 -11.67 -5.68 8.03
N ALA A 112 -12.12 -6.83 7.50
CA ALA A 112 -13.25 -7.58 8.05
C ALA A 112 -12.99 -8.09 9.48
N GLU A 113 -11.72 -8.32 9.83
CA GLU A 113 -11.28 -8.77 11.16
C GLU A 113 -10.89 -7.61 12.09
N SER A 114 -10.82 -6.38 11.56
CA SER A 114 -10.33 -5.21 12.28
C SER A 114 -11.48 -4.39 12.90
N PRO A 115 -11.25 -3.69 14.02
CA PRO A 115 -12.25 -2.79 14.57
C PRO A 115 -12.57 -1.66 13.59
N THR A 116 -13.83 -1.25 13.52
CA THR A 116 -14.25 -0.10 12.71
C THR A 116 -13.48 1.14 13.19
N PRO A 117 -12.87 1.93 12.27
CA PRO A 117 -12.13 3.12 12.64
C PRO A 117 -13.04 4.18 13.29
N PRO A 118 -12.47 5.10 14.09
CA PRO A 118 -13.20 6.24 14.63
C PRO A 118 -13.63 7.21 13.53
N ASP A 119 -14.68 7.97 13.79
CA ASP A 119 -15.08 9.09 12.94
C ASP A 119 -14.14 10.27 13.20
N TRP A 120 -13.62 10.88 12.14
CA TRP A 120 -12.87 12.13 12.23
C TRP A 120 -13.70 13.27 11.71
N VAL A 121 -13.93 14.28 12.56
CA VAL A 121 -14.72 15.47 12.19
C VAL A 121 -13.90 16.73 12.41
N TYR A 122 -14.07 17.71 11.52
CA TYR A 122 -13.49 19.03 11.67
C TYR A 122 -14.52 19.97 12.28
N VAL A 123 -14.16 20.62 13.38
CA VAL A 123 -14.96 21.67 14.00
C VAL A 123 -14.29 23.02 13.80
N ASN A 124 -15.12 24.06 13.65
CA ASN A 124 -14.62 25.41 13.54
C ASN A 124 -13.81 25.79 14.79
N ASN A 125 -12.71 26.48 14.57
CA ASN A 125 -11.88 26.99 15.64
C ASN A 125 -12.13 28.49 15.79
N PHE A 126 -12.94 28.87 16.79
CA PHE A 126 -13.30 30.27 17.06
C PHE A 126 -12.11 31.20 17.35
N ARG A 127 -10.91 30.67 17.64
CA ARG A 127 -9.70 31.48 17.82
C ARG A 127 -8.95 31.76 16.52
N ASP A 128 -9.04 30.84 15.56
CA ASP A 128 -8.32 30.91 14.28
C ASP A 128 -9.11 30.14 13.23
N ALA A 129 -9.91 30.88 12.44
CA ALA A 129 -10.81 30.30 11.45
C ALA A 129 -10.08 29.50 10.36
N ASN A 130 -8.79 29.78 10.12
CA ASN A 130 -7.99 29.07 9.13
C ASN A 130 -7.40 27.76 9.67
N LYS A 131 -7.64 27.43 10.94
CA LYS A 131 -7.12 26.22 11.60
C LYS A 131 -8.25 25.44 12.27
N PRO A 132 -9.09 24.73 11.50
CA PRO A 132 -10.13 23.88 12.06
C PRO A 132 -9.51 22.81 12.99
N LYS A 133 -10.25 22.43 14.03
CA LYS A 133 -9.80 21.39 14.98
C LYS A 133 -10.34 20.04 14.54
N ALA A 134 -9.46 19.04 14.45
CA ALA A 134 -9.85 17.66 14.23
C ALA A 134 -10.24 17.01 15.56
N LEU A 135 -11.43 16.41 15.61
CA LEU A 135 -11.89 15.61 16.74
C LEU A 135 -12.04 14.15 16.30
N SER A 136 -11.52 13.23 17.12
CA SER A 136 -11.76 11.80 16.96
C SER A 136 -12.98 11.41 17.80
N LEU A 137 -13.98 10.83 17.15
CA LEU A 137 -15.21 10.37 17.77
C LEU A 137 -15.35 8.85 17.60
N PRO A 138 -16.05 8.15 18.53
CA PRO A 138 -16.45 6.77 18.30
C PRO A 138 -17.23 6.63 16.99
N LYS A 139 -17.08 5.46 16.35
CA LYS A 139 -17.74 5.14 15.08
C LYS A 139 -19.23 5.54 15.06
N GLY A 140 -19.66 6.21 14.00
CA GLY A 140 -21.04 6.61 13.77
C GLY A 140 -21.55 7.77 14.65
N ARG A 141 -20.71 8.40 15.46
CA ARG A 141 -21.10 9.57 16.29
C ARG A 141 -20.94 10.90 15.57
N GLY A 142 -20.26 10.97 14.43
CA GLY A 142 -20.09 12.22 13.68
C GLY A 142 -21.43 12.89 13.35
N HIS A 143 -22.40 12.12 12.83
CA HIS A 143 -23.74 12.62 12.50
C HIS A 143 -24.56 13.02 13.74
N LEU A 144 -24.33 12.37 14.88
CA LEU A 144 -25.01 12.75 16.12
C LEU A 144 -24.51 14.11 16.62
N LEU A 145 -23.20 14.36 16.53
CA LEU A 145 -22.62 15.66 16.87
C LEU A 145 -23.14 16.76 15.94
N GLU A 146 -23.21 16.50 14.64
CA GLU A 146 -23.75 17.43 13.64
C GLU A 146 -25.19 17.84 14.00
N ARG A 147 -26.08 16.88 14.22
CA ARG A 147 -27.49 17.15 14.58
C ARG A 147 -27.61 17.90 15.90
N GLY A 148 -26.82 17.51 16.90
CA GLY A 148 -26.79 18.19 18.20
C GLY A 148 -26.33 19.65 18.08
N MET A 149 -25.34 19.92 17.22
CA MET A 149 -24.85 21.28 16.98
C MET A 149 -25.91 22.16 16.31
N ILE A 150 -26.63 21.62 15.31
CA ILE A 150 -27.71 22.34 14.64
C ILE A 150 -28.83 22.69 15.64
N ALA A 151 -29.28 21.69 16.41
CA ALA A 151 -30.32 21.89 17.42
C ALA A 151 -29.91 22.94 18.48
N ALA A 152 -28.66 22.88 18.96
CA ALA A 152 -28.14 23.85 19.92
C ALA A 152 -28.09 25.27 19.34
N ILE A 153 -27.71 25.44 18.07
CA ILE A 153 -27.71 26.75 17.40
C ILE A 153 -29.13 27.29 17.27
N ASP A 154 -30.10 26.45 16.90
CA ASP A 154 -31.50 26.85 16.74
C ASP A 154 -32.16 27.21 18.08
N GLU A 155 -31.81 26.49 19.15
CA GLU A 155 -32.21 26.83 20.51
C GLU A 155 -31.62 28.19 20.94
N LEU A 156 -30.31 28.39 20.75
CA LEU A 156 -29.63 29.65 21.09
C LEU A 156 -30.20 30.85 20.33
N ARG A 157 -30.59 30.68 19.06
CA ARG A 157 -31.23 31.72 18.26
C ARG A 157 -32.57 32.18 18.84
N THR A 158 -33.25 31.30 19.57
CA THR A 158 -34.56 31.58 20.17
C THR A 158 -34.41 32.06 21.62
N SER A 159 -33.50 31.45 22.39
CA SER A 159 -33.33 31.71 23.82
C SER A 159 -32.53 32.97 24.12
N LEU A 160 -31.58 33.35 23.26
CA LEU A 160 -30.75 34.53 23.51
C LEU A 160 -31.58 35.82 23.42
N PRO A 161 -32.36 36.09 22.35
CA PRO A 161 -33.15 37.32 22.29
C PRO A 161 -34.14 37.44 23.46
N SER A 162 -34.84 36.37 23.83
CA SER A 162 -35.84 36.39 24.90
C SER A 162 -35.24 36.66 26.29
N MET A 163 -34.00 36.23 26.55
CA MET A 163 -33.31 36.57 27.80
C MET A 163 -32.83 38.01 27.85
N PHE A 164 -32.46 38.61 26.71
CA PHE A 164 -32.04 40.01 26.67
C PHE A 164 -33.21 41.01 26.56
N GLU A 165 -34.40 40.56 26.14
CA GLU A 165 -35.64 41.36 26.11
C GLU A 165 -36.46 41.25 27.42
N GLY A 166 -36.10 40.31 28.31
CA GLY A 166 -36.82 40.04 29.57
C GLY A 166 -36.35 40.83 30.79
N GLU A 167 -35.41 41.77 30.63
CA GLU A 167 -35.00 42.74 31.66
C GLU A 167 -35.49 44.16 31.29
N GLU A 168 -36.81 44.35 31.34
CA GLU A 168 -37.48 45.64 31.59
C GLU A 168 -38.71 45.42 32.50
#